data_AF-A0A8T7B7X5-F1
#
_entry.id   AF-A0A8T7B7X5-F1
#
_cell.length_a   1.000
_cell.length_b   1.000
_cell.length_c   1.000
_cell.angle_alpha   90.00
_cell.angle_beta   90.00
_cell.angle_gamma   90.00
#
_symmetry.space_group_name_H-M   'P 1'
#
loop_
_entity.id
_entity.type
_entity.pdbx_description
1 polymer ?
#
loop_
_entity_poly.entity_id
_entity_poly.type
_entity_poly.pdbx_seq_one_letter_code
_entity_poly.pdbx_strand_id
1 'polypeptide(L)' 'GGGNDVDAERHRQLHAKYKPDDNARDRAIAIARRNDRNANHAADAVVIYDLHLFDEADALAGSQPAGDSASE' A
#
# COMPACT_ATOMS: atom_id res chain seq x y z
N GLY A 1 -42.80 -1.97 -33.69
CA GLY A 1 -41.69 -1.97 -32.71
C GLY A 1 -42.31 -1.93 -31.33
N GLY A 2 -41.88 -2.78 -30.39
CA GLY A 2 -42.43 -2.75 -29.03
C GLY A 2 -42.11 -3.97 -28.14
N GLY A 3 -41.67 -5.10 -28.69
CA GLY A 3 -41.27 -6.26 -27.88
C GLY A 3 -39.86 -6.15 -27.29
N ASN A 4 -38.90 -5.68 -28.09
CA ASN A 4 -37.47 -5.72 -27.73
C ASN A 4 -37.10 -4.77 -26.59
N ASP A 5 -37.78 -3.63 -26.44
CA ASP A 5 -37.43 -2.63 -25.43
C ASP A 5 -37.87 -3.05 -24.02
N VAL A 6 -39.02 -3.73 -23.92
CA VAL A 6 -39.54 -4.25 -22.65
C VAL A 6 -38.69 -5.42 -22.17
N ASP A 7 -38.26 -6.29 -23.08
CA ASP A 7 -37.36 -7.40 -22.76
C ASP A 7 -35.95 -6.92 -22.43
N ALA A 8 -35.44 -5.90 -23.13
CA ALA A 8 -34.15 -5.29 -22.79
C ALA A 8 -34.18 -4.64 -21.39
N GLU A 9 -35.26 -3.95 -21.04
CA GLU A 9 -35.42 -3.34 -19.72
C GLU A 9 -35.53 -4.42 -18.62
N ARG A 10 -36.28 -5.50 -18.88
CA ARG A 10 -36.34 -6.65 -17.96
C ARG A 10 -34.97 -7.28 -17.75
N HIS A 11 -34.19 -7.48 -18.82
CA HIS A 11 -32.83 -8.02 -18.72
C HIS A 11 -31.89 -7.07 -17.98
N ARG A 12 -32.00 -5.75 -18.18
CA ARG A 12 -31.22 -4.76 -17.41
C ARG A 12 -31.53 -4.83 -15.91
N GLN A 13 -32.81 -4.91 -15.54
CA GLN A 13 -33.23 -4.98 -14.13
C GLN A 13 -32.80 -6.28 -13.47
N LEU A 14 -32.94 -7.42 -14.16
CA LEU A 14 -32.46 -8.71 -13.67
C LEU A 14 -30.94 -8.73 -13.55
N HIS A 15 -30.23 -8.20 -14.54
CA HIS A 15 -28.79 -8.06 -14.48
C HIS A 15 -28.39 -7.19 -13.28
N ALA A 16 -28.97 -6.01 -13.09
CA ALA A 16 -28.67 -5.17 -11.93
C ALA A 16 -28.96 -5.86 -10.58
N LYS A 17 -30.01 -6.68 -10.49
CA LYS A 17 -30.39 -7.40 -9.26
C LYS A 17 -29.45 -8.56 -8.93
N TYR A 18 -28.98 -9.29 -9.93
CA TYR A 18 -28.19 -10.52 -9.76
C TYR A 18 -26.72 -10.35 -10.13
N LYS A 19 -26.30 -9.17 -10.59
CA LYS A 19 -24.91 -8.89 -10.90
C LYS A 19 -24.07 -9.15 -9.64
N PRO A 20 -23.09 -10.06 -9.70
CA PRO A 20 -22.16 -10.25 -8.61
C PRO A 20 -21.49 -8.92 -8.26
N ASP A 21 -21.11 -8.76 -7.00
CA ASP A 21 -20.32 -7.59 -6.61
C ASP A 21 -18.90 -7.75 -7.14
N ASP A 22 -18.72 -7.41 -8.41
CA ASP A 22 -17.44 -7.49 -9.11
C ASP A 22 -16.38 -6.60 -8.44
N ASN A 23 -16.82 -5.60 -7.68
CA ASN A 23 -15.96 -4.66 -6.97
C ASN A 23 -15.76 -5.04 -5.49
N ALA A 24 -16.30 -6.17 -5.02
CA ALA A 24 -16.19 -6.60 -3.63
C ALA A 24 -14.73 -6.72 -3.18
N ARG A 25 -13.90 -7.28 -4.07
CA ARG A 25 -12.47 -7.47 -3.82
C ARG A 25 -11.74 -6.14 -3.67
N ASP A 26 -11.95 -5.22 -4.61
CA ASP A 26 -11.29 -3.91 -4.57
C ASP A 26 -11.76 -3.08 -3.38
N ARG A 27 -13.05 -3.18 -3.03
CA ARG A 27 -13.60 -2.58 -1.81
C ARG A 27 -12.95 -3.15 -0.55
N ALA A 28 -12.80 -4.47 -0.46
CA ALA A 28 -12.13 -5.10 0.68
C ALA A 28 -10.67 -4.65 0.82
N ILE A 29 -9.93 -4.57 -0.29
CA ILE A 29 -8.54 -4.11 -0.30
C ILE A 29 -8.45 -2.63 0.13
N ALA A 30 -9.34 -1.77 -0.37
CA ALA A 30 -9.36 -0.35 0.01
C ALA A 30 -9.67 -0.15 1.50
N ILE A 31 -10.62 -0.92 2.05
CA ILE A 31 -10.94 -0.88 3.48
C ILE A 31 -9.75 -1.36 4.32
N ALA A 32 -9.14 -2.48 3.95
CA ALA A 32 -7.99 -3.02 4.66
C ALA A 32 -6.81 -2.04 4.68
N ARG A 33 -6.52 -1.38 3.54
CA ARG A 33 -5.47 -0.36 3.45
C ARG A 33 -5.76 0.85 4.33
N ARG A 34 -6.99 1.37 4.33
CA ARG A 34 -7.37 2.53 5.17
C ARG A 34 -7.17 2.30 6.66
N ASN A 35 -7.29 1.05 7.12
CA ASN A 35 -7.13 0.69 8.52
C ASN A 35 -5.65 0.59 8.94
N ASP A 36 -4.70 0.58 7.99
CA ASP A 36 -3.26 0.54 8.25
C ASP A 36 -2.59 1.80 7.70
N ARG A 37 -2.08 2.64 8.61
CA ARG A 37 -1.43 3.91 8.27
C ARG A 37 -0.24 3.74 7.32
N ASN A 38 0.53 2.67 7.45
CA ASN A 38 1.72 2.41 6.65
C ASN A 38 1.32 1.90 5.26
N ALA A 39 0.37 0.97 5.19
CA ALA A 39 -0.13 0.45 3.92
C ALA A 39 -0.88 1.50 3.11
N ASN A 40 -1.60 2.40 3.78
CA ASN A 40 -2.26 3.55 3.14
C ASN A 40 -1.23 4.53 2.56
N HIS A 41 -0.20 4.88 3.34
CA HIS A 41 0.89 5.77 2.89
C HIS A 41 1.70 5.15 1.74
N ALA A 42 1.93 3.84 1.76
CA ALA A 42 2.65 3.13 0.71
C ALA A 42 1.87 2.98 -0.62
N ALA A 43 0.55 3.25 -0.61
CA ALA A 43 -0.29 3.11 -1.79
C ALA A 43 -0.39 4.40 -2.62
N ASP A 44 0.21 5.51 -2.17
CA ASP A 44 0.22 6.77 -2.90
C ASP A 44 1.11 6.69 -4.16
N ALA A 45 0.75 7.49 -5.18
CA ALA A 45 1.44 7.48 -6.47
C ALA A 45 2.93 7.87 -6.38
N VAL A 46 3.30 8.65 -5.35
CA VAL A 46 4.68 9.00 -5.00
C VAL A 46 4.81 8.88 -3.48
N VAL A 47 5.71 8.03 -3.01
CA VAL A 47 5.95 7.76 -1.59
C VAL A 47 7.39 8.15 -1.25
N ILE A 48 7.58 9.04 -0.28
CA ILE A 48 8.91 9.46 0.23
C ILE A 48 9.07 8.90 1.64
N TYR A 49 10.13 8.14 1.88
CA TYR A 49 10.46 7.58 3.19
C TYR A 49 11.66 8.30 3.79
N ASP A 50 11.53 8.71 5.04
CA ASP A 50 12.66 9.17 5.85
C ASP A 50 13.45 7.93 6.30
N LEU A 51 14.48 7.59 5.52
CA LEU A 51 15.40 6.51 5.89
C LEU A 51 16.36 7.04 6.95
N HIS A 52 16.12 6.65 8.19
CA HIS A 52 17.08 6.86 9.27
C HIS A 52 18.24 5.89 9.06
N LEU A 53 19.39 6.43 8.64
CA LEU A 53 20.66 5.72 8.58
C LEU A 53 21.14 5.50 10.03
N PHE A 54 20.57 4.52 10.71
CA PHE A 54 21.07 4.10 12.01
C PHE A 54 22.42 3.40 11.81
N ASP A 55 23.45 3.97 12.45
CA ASP A 55 24.55 3.23 13.09
C ASP A 55 25.80 2.81 12.29
N GLU A 56 26.17 3.48 11.19
CA GLU A 56 27.58 3.41 10.70
C GLU A 56 28.47 4.51 11.32
N ALA A 57 27.88 5.68 11.62
CA ALA A 57 28.62 6.80 12.18
C ALA A 57 29.07 6.56 13.64
N ASP A 58 28.26 5.87 14.44
CA ASP A 58 28.60 5.52 15.83
C ASP A 58 29.55 4.30 15.89
N ALA A 59 29.43 3.34 14.95
CA ALA A 59 30.33 2.20 14.85
C ALA A 59 31.77 2.57 14.46
N LEU A 60 31.96 3.59 13.62
CA LEU A 60 33.28 4.08 13.21
C LEU A 60 33.95 4.98 14.27
N ALA A 61 33.16 5.69 15.09
CA ALA A 61 33.67 6.54 16.17
C ALA A 61 34.21 5.74 17.37
N GLY A 62 33.78 4.50 17.57
CA GLY A 62 34.20 3.63 18.68
C GLY A 62 35.51 2.85 18.48
N SER A 63 36.20 3.00 17.34
CA SER A 63 37.32 2.13 16.95
C SER A 63 38.67 2.83 16.75
N GLN A 64 38.96 3.93 17.45
CA GLN A 64 40.36 4.37 17.56
C GLN A 64 41.17 3.28 18.30
N PRO A 65 42.15 2.61 17.67
CA PRO A 65 43.06 1.76 18.43
C PRO A 65 43.88 2.69 19.34
N ALA A 66 44.01 2.30 20.61
CA ALA A 66 45.02 2.85 21.49
C ALA A 66 46.39 2.60 20.85
N GLY A 67 46.86 3.58 20.09
CA GLY A 67 48.19 3.61 19.49
C GLY A 67 49.20 3.75 20.61
N ASP A 68 49.66 2.59 21.08
CA ASP A 68 51.04 2.28 21.47
C ASP A 68 51.90 3.50 21.84
N SER A 69 51.86 3.90 23.12
CA SER A 69 52.93 4.69 23.72
C SER A 69 54.07 3.75 24.12
N ALA A 70 54.82 3.28 23.12
CA ALA A 70 56.11 2.66 23.31
C ALA A 70 57.19 3.76 23.43
N SER A 71 57.87 3.76 24.59
CA SER A 71 59.29 4.08 24.79
C SER A 71 59.86 5.39 24.22
N GLU A 72 60.20 6.36 25.08
CA GLU A 72 61.60 6.78 25.39
C GLU A 72 61.67 7.71 26.61
#